data_AF-A0A821K8Y2-F1
#
_entry.id   AF-A0A821K8Y2-F1
#
_cell.length_a   1.000
_cell.length_b   1.000
_cell.length_c   1.000
_cell.angle_alpha   90.00
_cell.angle_beta   90.00
_cell.angle_gamma   90.00
#
_symmetry.space_group_name_H-M   'P 1'
#
loop_
_entity.id
_entity.type
_entity.pdbx_description
1 polymer ?
#
loop_
_entity_poly.entity_id
_entity_poly.type
_entity_poly.pdbx_seq_one_letter_code
_entity_poly.pdbx_strand_id
1 'polypeptide(L)'
;MKTIRESRDAQVKQEEEKRLRTRSASQIQPTNISHEKQNILTWSTTYEMNTIQPKALHKIRGRPSIQLSEEADDEIRFQFHLLLAEKIYPTIAILLERLLSTHKDFPVRSETTLRRHIHRLGFTYQMTSKVKVLLDDNSFVAQRACYFRKINELRKADALILFHDETWVNINEEKRSIWVDESGKGRLRKTDGKGITLIILPEKGV
;
A
#
# COMPACT_ATOMS: atom_id res chain seq x y z
N MET A 1 -21.26 -80.55 18.48
CA MET A 1 -20.20 -79.52 18.58
C MET A 1 -20.76 -78.16 18.15
N LYS A 2 -21.65 -77.61 18.97
CA LYS A 2 -22.30 -76.30 18.81
C LYS A 2 -21.69 -75.35 19.85
N THR A 3 -20.45 -74.88 19.65
CA THR A 3 -19.77 -74.15 20.75
C THR A 3 -18.83 -73.01 20.30
N ILE A 4 -18.81 -72.66 19.02
CA ILE A 4 -17.98 -71.55 18.50
C ILE A 4 -18.83 -70.42 17.89
N ARG A 5 -20.00 -70.72 17.29
CA ARG A 5 -20.91 -69.69 16.75
C ARG A 5 -21.64 -68.90 17.84
N GLU A 6 -22.14 -69.58 18.87
CA GLU A 6 -22.90 -68.94 19.96
C GLU A 6 -22.05 -67.96 20.80
N SER A 7 -20.75 -68.25 20.98
CA SER A 7 -19.83 -67.32 21.67
C SER A 7 -19.50 -66.06 20.86
N ARG A 8 -19.50 -66.17 19.52
CA ARG A 8 -19.19 -65.04 18.63
C ARG A 8 -20.38 -64.08 18.51
N ASP A 9 -21.59 -64.63 18.46
CA ASP A 9 -22.83 -63.85 18.44
C ASP A 9 -23.08 -63.15 19.81
N ALA A 10 -22.69 -63.78 20.93
CA ALA A 10 -22.74 -63.16 22.25
C ALA A 10 -21.76 -61.98 22.41
N GLN A 11 -20.56 -62.06 21.81
CA GLN A 11 -19.59 -60.95 21.81
C GLN A 11 -20.04 -59.77 20.94
N VAL A 12 -20.62 -60.03 19.76
CA VAL A 12 -21.17 -58.98 18.89
C VAL A 12 -22.33 -58.25 19.57
N LYS A 13 -23.20 -58.98 20.28
CA LYS A 13 -24.33 -58.40 21.02
C LYS A 13 -23.91 -57.55 22.21
N GLN A 14 -22.88 -57.96 22.97
CA GLN A 14 -22.31 -57.16 24.05
C GLN A 14 -21.60 -55.89 23.54
N GLU A 15 -21.02 -55.93 22.35
CA GLU A 15 -20.35 -54.78 21.73
C GLU A 15 -21.35 -53.78 21.12
N GLU A 16 -22.45 -54.26 20.54
CA GLU A 16 -23.58 -53.41 20.13
C GLU A 16 -24.29 -52.75 21.33
N GLU A 17 -24.51 -53.47 22.43
CA GLU A 17 -25.08 -52.90 23.66
C GLU A 17 -24.16 -51.84 24.29
N LYS A 18 -22.83 -52.03 24.26
CA LYS A 18 -21.87 -50.99 24.68
C LYS A 18 -21.89 -49.76 23.77
N ARG A 19 -22.04 -49.93 22.45
CA ARG A 19 -22.19 -48.83 21.47
C ARG A 19 -23.52 -48.07 21.61
N LEU A 20 -24.60 -48.77 21.93
CA LEU A 20 -25.93 -48.16 22.19
C LEU A 20 -25.97 -47.40 23.53
N ARG A 21 -25.25 -47.89 24.56
CA ARG A 21 -25.07 -47.17 25.83
C ARG A 21 -24.23 -45.90 25.70
N THR A 22 -23.19 -45.91 24.86
CA THR A 22 -22.38 -44.70 24.59
C THR A 22 -23.10 -43.68 23.71
N ARG A 23 -23.95 -44.12 22.75
CA ARG A 23 -24.85 -43.22 22.01
C ARG A 23 -25.94 -42.59 22.86
N SER A 24 -26.41 -43.28 23.90
CA SER A 24 -27.42 -42.76 24.84
C SER A 24 -26.83 -41.83 25.91
N ALA A 25 -25.49 -41.77 26.05
CA ALA A 25 -24.80 -40.93 27.04
C ALA A 25 -24.32 -39.57 26.49
N SER A 26 -24.49 -39.28 25.19
CA SER A 26 -24.33 -37.92 24.66
C SER A 26 -25.69 -37.20 24.61
N GLN A 27 -26.41 -37.23 25.73
CA GLN A 27 -27.49 -36.30 25.97
C GLN A 27 -26.85 -35.00 26.42
N ILE A 28 -26.62 -34.10 25.45
CA ILE A 28 -26.21 -32.73 25.72
C ILE A 28 -27.27 -32.15 26.65
N GLN A 29 -26.86 -31.79 27.88
CA GLN A 29 -27.69 -31.02 28.80
C GLN A 29 -28.12 -29.73 28.09
N PRO A 30 -29.41 -29.36 28.08
CA PRO A 30 -29.86 -28.17 27.37
C PRO A 30 -29.29 -26.93 28.06
N THR A 31 -28.22 -26.38 27.50
CA THR A 31 -27.73 -25.05 27.88
C THR A 31 -28.49 -24.03 27.04
N ASN A 32 -29.44 -23.36 27.70
CA ASN A 32 -30.05 -22.07 27.34
C ASN A 32 -30.28 -21.79 25.83
N ILE A 33 -31.20 -22.52 25.22
CA ILE A 33 -31.74 -22.22 23.89
C ILE A 33 -32.91 -21.23 24.03
N SER A 34 -32.61 -19.95 24.28
CA SER A 34 -33.60 -18.87 24.19
C SER A 34 -33.43 -18.03 22.92
N HIS A 35 -32.20 -17.87 22.42
CA HIS A 35 -31.91 -17.00 21.28
C HIS A 35 -31.97 -17.68 19.91
N GLU A 36 -31.89 -19.01 19.83
CA GLU A 36 -31.81 -19.69 18.52
C GLU A 36 -33.19 -19.92 17.87
N LYS A 37 -34.25 -20.08 18.66
CA LYS A 37 -35.62 -20.30 18.15
C LYS A 37 -36.21 -19.09 17.43
N GLN A 38 -35.77 -17.87 17.76
CA GLN A 38 -36.20 -16.67 17.04
C GLN A 38 -35.58 -16.57 15.66
N ASN A 39 -34.38 -17.13 15.46
CA ASN A 39 -33.73 -17.08 14.16
C ASN A 39 -34.43 -18.04 13.20
N ILE A 40 -34.66 -19.30 13.57
CA ILE A 40 -35.29 -20.32 12.69
C ILE A 40 -36.70 -19.96 12.21
N LEU A 41 -37.48 -19.19 12.99
CA LEU A 41 -38.81 -18.70 12.58
C LEU A 41 -38.73 -17.61 11.49
N THR A 42 -37.64 -16.86 11.44
CA THR A 42 -37.43 -15.85 10.39
C THR A 42 -37.10 -16.48 9.04
N TRP A 43 -36.37 -17.60 9.02
CA TRP A 43 -35.95 -18.26 7.78
C TRP A 43 -37.10 -18.99 7.08
N SER A 44 -38.09 -19.51 7.83
CA SER A 44 -39.30 -20.12 7.24
C SER A 44 -40.28 -19.08 6.69
N THR A 45 -40.32 -17.87 7.26
CA THR A 45 -41.20 -16.78 6.79
C THR A 45 -40.68 -16.13 5.49
N THR A 46 -39.36 -16.11 5.28
CA THR A 46 -38.75 -15.51 4.08
C THR A 46 -38.91 -16.32 2.80
N TYR A 47 -39.38 -17.57 2.87
CA TYR A 47 -39.44 -18.46 1.70
C TYR A 47 -40.73 -18.34 0.86
N GLU A 48 -41.70 -17.53 1.28
CA GLU A 48 -42.98 -17.36 0.57
C GLU A 48 -43.17 -16.01 -0.14
N MET A 49 -42.18 -15.10 -0.14
CA MET A 49 -42.33 -13.78 -0.77
C MET A 49 -41.17 -13.45 -1.72
N ASN A 50 -41.49 -13.54 -3.01
CA ASN A 50 -40.97 -12.84 -4.19
C ASN A 50 -39.80 -11.83 -4.06
N THR A 51 -38.85 -12.00 -4.98
CA THR A 51 -37.87 -11.03 -5.52
C THR A 51 -36.84 -10.46 -4.54
N ILE A 52 -35.77 -11.21 -4.31
CA ILE A 52 -34.61 -10.73 -3.55
C ILE A 52 -33.78 -9.78 -4.42
N GLN A 53 -34.03 -8.48 -4.30
CA GLN A 53 -33.01 -7.47 -4.61
C GLN A 53 -31.88 -7.62 -3.57
N PRO A 54 -30.59 -7.68 -3.97
CA PRO A 54 -29.51 -7.83 -3.00
C PRO A 54 -29.48 -6.60 -2.08
N LYS A 55 -29.71 -6.80 -0.78
CA LYS A 55 -29.53 -5.77 0.25
C LYS A 55 -28.06 -5.35 0.26
N ALA A 56 -27.81 -4.04 0.15
CA ALA A 56 -26.47 -3.48 0.23
C ALA A 56 -25.74 -3.98 1.51
N LEU A 57 -24.50 -4.44 1.36
CA LEU A 57 -23.67 -4.86 2.49
C LEU A 57 -23.68 -3.77 3.56
N HIS A 58 -24.11 -4.12 4.77
CA HIS A 58 -23.99 -3.23 5.92
C HIS A 58 -22.51 -2.87 6.09
N LYS A 59 -22.18 -1.58 5.97
CA LYS A 59 -20.82 -1.07 6.19
C LYS A 59 -20.48 -1.34 7.66
N ILE A 60 -19.72 -2.40 7.92
CA ILE A 60 -19.14 -2.65 9.24
C ILE A 60 -18.33 -1.41 9.57
N ARG A 61 -18.75 -0.68 10.61
CA ARG A 61 -18.04 0.52 11.05
C ARG A 61 -16.67 0.06 11.55
N GLY A 62 -15.63 0.37 10.78
CA GLY A 62 -14.25 0.10 11.19
C GLY A 62 -13.87 0.87 12.46
N ARG A 63 -12.73 0.53 13.05
CA ARG A 63 -12.20 1.21 14.25
C ARG A 63 -12.17 2.73 14.00
N PRO A 64 -12.71 3.55 14.93
CA PRO A 64 -12.65 5.00 14.81
C PRO A 64 -11.20 5.44 14.71
N SER A 65 -10.96 6.45 13.89
CA SER A 65 -9.63 7.02 13.77
C SER A 65 -9.24 7.72 15.07
N ILE A 66 -7.99 7.51 15.50
CA ILE A 66 -7.37 8.33 16.54
C ILE A 66 -7.51 9.79 16.12
N GLN A 67 -8.09 10.59 17.01
CA GLN A 67 -8.09 12.05 16.94
C GLN A 67 -6.89 12.52 17.76
N LEU A 68 -6.04 13.34 17.15
CA LEU A 68 -4.92 13.97 17.83
C LEU A 68 -5.35 15.37 18.29
N SER A 69 -4.65 15.90 19.31
CA SER A 69 -4.78 17.31 19.68
C SER A 69 -4.19 18.20 18.60
N GLU A 70 -4.66 19.44 18.52
CA GLU A 70 -4.13 20.45 17.60
C GLU A 70 -2.63 20.67 17.78
N GLU A 71 -2.15 20.64 19.03
CA GLU A 71 -0.72 20.72 19.38
C GLU A 71 0.10 19.59 18.73
N ALA A 72 -0.43 18.37 18.69
CA ALA A 72 0.25 17.25 18.06
C ALA A 72 0.26 17.36 16.53
N ASP A 73 -0.76 17.97 15.95
CA ASP A 73 -0.84 18.25 14.52
C ASP A 73 0.21 19.27 14.10
N ASP A 74 0.37 20.32 14.90
CA ASP A 74 1.38 21.36 14.66
C ASP A 74 2.81 20.83 14.85
N GLU A 75 3.04 19.95 15.82
CA GLU A 75 4.32 19.27 15.98
C GLU A 75 4.68 18.42 14.75
N ILE A 76 3.70 17.69 14.18
CA ILE A 76 3.91 16.92 12.94
C ILE A 76 4.32 17.84 11.79
N ARG A 77 3.61 18.97 11.60
CA ARG A 77 3.94 19.95 10.56
C ARG A 77 5.34 20.53 10.79
N PHE A 78 5.66 20.89 12.02
CA PHE A 78 6.95 21.47 12.40
C PHE A 78 8.11 20.51 12.08
N GLN A 79 8.05 19.27 12.56
CA GLN A 79 9.10 18.28 12.32
C GLN A 79 9.23 17.93 10.82
N PHE A 80 8.12 17.90 10.09
CA PHE A 80 8.14 17.70 8.64
C PHE A 80 8.93 18.82 7.94
N HIS A 81 8.63 20.08 8.24
CA HIS A 81 9.33 21.23 7.65
C HIS A 81 10.78 21.35 8.12
N LEU A 82 11.09 20.92 9.35
CA LEU A 82 12.45 20.85 9.86
C LEU A 82 13.31 19.86 9.06
N LEU A 83 12.78 18.67 8.74
CA LEU A 83 13.47 17.70 7.88
C LEU A 83 13.79 18.29 6.49
N LEU A 84 12.84 19.04 5.91
CA LEU A 84 13.05 19.72 4.64
C LEU A 84 14.14 20.80 4.73
N ALA A 85 14.20 21.54 5.85
CA ALA A 85 15.24 22.54 6.10
C ALA A 85 16.63 21.89 6.22
N GLU A 86 16.71 20.70 6.81
CA GLU A 86 17.93 19.88 6.92
C GLU A 86 18.32 19.17 5.61
N LYS A 87 17.60 19.42 4.50
CA LYS A 87 17.80 18.77 3.20
C LYS A 87 17.56 17.26 3.21
N ILE A 88 16.71 16.77 4.13
CA ILE A 88 16.31 15.36 4.21
C ILE A 88 14.88 15.24 3.69
N TYR A 89 14.64 14.27 2.80
CA TYR A 89 13.26 14.00 2.35
C TYR A 89 12.46 13.33 3.48
N PRO A 90 11.35 13.94 3.94
CA PRO A 90 10.53 13.38 5.00
C PRO A 90 9.88 12.09 4.50
N THR A 91 10.26 10.99 5.10
CA THR A 91 9.60 9.68 4.94
C THR A 91 8.84 9.40 6.23
N ILE A 92 7.73 8.65 6.16
CA ILE A 92 6.89 8.37 7.34
C ILE A 92 7.70 7.73 8.48
N ALA A 93 8.61 6.80 8.17
CA ALA A 93 9.50 6.18 9.15
C ALA A 93 10.42 7.20 9.83
N ILE A 94 11.12 8.03 9.06
CA ILE A 94 12.03 9.07 9.58
C ILE A 94 11.27 10.09 10.44
N LEU A 95 10.10 10.51 9.97
CA LEU A 95 9.27 11.46 10.71
C LEU A 95 8.76 10.85 12.02
N LEU A 96 8.34 9.58 12.01
CA LEU A 96 7.91 8.88 13.23
C LEU A 96 9.06 8.76 14.23
N GLU A 97 10.24 8.35 13.77
CA GLU A 97 11.44 8.25 14.61
C GLU A 97 11.76 9.61 15.26
N ARG A 98 11.68 10.68 14.48
CA ARG A 98 11.96 12.03 14.96
C ARG A 98 10.93 12.57 15.95
N LEU A 99 9.66 12.25 15.74
CA LEU A 99 8.58 12.59 16.67
C LEU A 99 8.78 11.86 18.01
N LEU A 100 9.14 10.57 17.97
CA LEU A 100 9.34 9.76 19.17
C LEU A 100 10.64 10.10 19.92
N SER A 101 11.67 10.55 19.22
CA SER A 101 12.92 11.00 19.85
C SER A 101 12.75 12.34 20.57
N THR A 102 11.95 13.26 20.00
CA THR A 102 11.65 14.56 20.58
C THR A 102 10.64 14.44 21.72
N HIS A 103 9.56 13.68 21.50
CA HIS A 103 8.45 13.52 22.44
C HIS A 103 8.20 12.03 22.70
N LYS A 104 8.77 11.51 23.79
CA LYS A 104 8.65 10.09 24.14
C LYS A 104 7.21 9.62 24.35
N ASP A 105 6.31 10.52 24.72
CA ASP A 105 4.90 10.23 25.00
C ASP A 105 3.97 10.55 23.83
N PHE A 106 4.52 10.73 22.61
CA PHE A 106 3.71 11.01 21.44
C PHE A 106 2.67 9.88 21.20
N PRO A 107 1.39 10.22 20.92
CA PRO A 107 0.29 9.25 20.86
C PRO A 107 0.36 8.28 19.68
N VAL A 108 1.10 8.63 18.61
CA VAL A 108 1.23 7.79 17.42
C VAL A 108 2.51 6.96 17.48
N ARG A 109 2.36 5.63 17.42
CA ARG A 109 3.49 4.67 17.44
C ARG A 109 3.66 3.85 16.16
N SER A 110 2.70 3.91 15.24
CA SER A 110 2.72 3.14 14.00
C SER A 110 2.80 4.04 12.78
N GLU A 111 3.65 3.68 11.83
CA GLU A 111 3.77 4.36 10.53
C GLU A 111 2.44 4.42 9.79
N THR A 112 1.64 3.36 9.83
CA THR A 112 0.34 3.31 9.15
C THR A 112 -0.66 4.30 9.76
N THR A 113 -0.57 4.54 11.06
CA THR A 113 -1.40 5.52 11.76
C THR A 113 -0.92 6.93 11.45
N LEU A 114 0.40 7.17 11.50
CA LEU A 114 0.99 8.46 11.15
C LEU A 114 0.68 8.86 9.70
N ARG A 115 0.83 7.93 8.75
CA ARG A 115 0.49 8.13 7.34
C ARG A 115 -0.96 8.55 7.15
N ARG A 116 -1.89 7.84 7.79
CA ARG A 116 -3.33 8.19 7.73
C ARG A 116 -3.59 9.58 8.30
N HIS A 117 -2.88 9.94 9.36
CA HIS A 117 -3.04 11.22 10.03
C HIS A 117 -2.51 12.38 9.19
N ILE A 118 -1.29 12.24 8.65
CA ILE A 118 -0.67 13.19 7.74
C ILE A 118 -1.55 13.46 6.51
N HIS A 119 -2.20 12.43 5.95
CA HIS A 119 -3.20 12.63 4.89
C HIS A 119 -4.41 13.46 5.32
N ARG A 120 -4.85 13.37 6.59
CA ARG A 120 -5.93 14.23 7.11
C ARG A 120 -5.50 15.66 7.29
N LEU A 121 -4.23 15.89 7.62
CA LEU A 121 -3.63 17.22 7.74
C LEU A 121 -3.43 17.91 6.39
N GLY A 122 -3.82 17.28 5.27
CA GLY A 122 -3.73 17.87 3.93
C GLY A 122 -2.46 17.50 3.16
N PHE A 123 -1.56 16.71 3.75
CA PHE A 123 -0.37 16.26 3.05
C PHE A 123 -0.70 15.19 2.00
N THR A 124 -0.07 15.32 0.85
CA THR A 124 -0.23 14.41 -0.27
C THR A 124 1.12 13.87 -0.72
N TYR A 125 1.13 12.60 -1.13
CA TYR A 125 2.31 12.01 -1.76
C TYR A 125 2.09 12.03 -3.26
N GLN A 126 2.84 12.89 -3.96
CA GLN A 126 2.64 13.15 -5.38
C GLN A 126 3.93 12.97 -6.18
N MET A 127 3.75 12.69 -7.47
CA MET A 127 4.88 12.64 -8.41
C MET A 127 5.33 14.05 -8.75
N THR A 128 6.62 14.28 -8.61
CA THR A 128 7.29 15.51 -9.01
C THR A 128 7.43 15.50 -10.52
N SER A 129 6.55 16.22 -11.22
CA SER A 129 6.84 16.56 -12.62
C SER A 129 7.99 17.58 -12.64
N LYS A 130 9.18 17.13 -13.02
CA LYS A 130 10.32 18.01 -13.33
C LYS A 130 10.26 18.49 -14.78
N VAL A 131 9.55 17.75 -15.62
CA VAL A 131 9.50 18.02 -17.05
C VAL A 131 8.24 18.84 -17.30
N LYS A 132 8.36 20.17 -17.18
CA LYS A 132 7.58 21.02 -18.08
C LYS A 132 8.19 20.80 -19.45
N VAL A 133 7.68 19.77 -20.11
CA VAL A 133 8.10 19.31 -21.42
C VAL A 133 8.00 20.49 -22.39
N LEU A 134 9.13 21.15 -22.66
CA LEU A 134 9.27 22.03 -23.82
C LEU A 134 9.25 21.21 -25.13
N LEU A 135 9.09 19.88 -25.09
CA LEU A 135 9.02 19.05 -26.30
C LEU A 135 7.81 19.39 -27.17
N ASP A 136 6.76 19.98 -26.58
CA ASP A 136 5.57 20.45 -27.30
C ASP A 136 5.74 21.87 -27.86
N ASP A 137 6.83 22.58 -27.52
CA ASP A 137 7.12 23.85 -28.17
C ASP A 137 7.54 23.60 -29.63
N ASN A 138 6.85 24.28 -30.55
CA ASN A 138 7.08 24.23 -31.99
C ASN A 138 8.55 24.47 -32.34
N SER A 139 9.28 25.26 -31.55
CA SER A 139 10.71 25.51 -31.74
C SER A 139 11.55 24.22 -31.66
N PHE A 140 11.30 23.36 -30.67
CA PHE A 140 12.00 22.10 -30.49
C PHE A 140 11.59 21.07 -31.54
N VAL A 141 10.33 21.08 -31.96
CA VAL A 141 9.85 20.21 -33.05
C VAL A 141 10.56 20.54 -34.36
N ALA A 142 10.67 21.83 -34.70
CA ALA A 142 11.36 22.29 -35.90
C ALA A 142 12.86 21.92 -35.88
N GLN A 143 13.56 22.15 -34.76
CA GLN A 143 14.96 21.78 -34.62
C GLN A 143 15.17 20.26 -34.82
N ARG A 144 14.28 19.43 -34.27
CA ARG A 144 14.34 17.98 -34.44
C ARG A 144 14.13 17.55 -35.88
N ALA A 145 13.20 18.18 -36.59
CA ALA A 145 12.98 17.93 -38.01
C ALA A 145 14.21 18.29 -38.86
N CYS A 146 14.84 19.43 -38.59
CA CYS A 146 16.09 19.84 -39.24
C CYS A 146 17.24 18.85 -38.97
N TYR A 147 17.41 18.43 -37.72
CA TYR A 147 18.40 17.43 -37.34
C TYR A 147 18.20 16.11 -38.12
N PHE A 148 16.96 15.57 -38.15
CA PHE A 148 16.69 14.32 -38.85
C PHE A 148 16.91 14.42 -40.36
N ARG A 149 16.57 15.56 -40.98
CA ARG A 149 16.90 15.81 -42.39
C ARG A 149 18.40 15.73 -42.63
N LYS A 150 19.19 16.38 -41.78
CA LYS A 150 20.65 16.41 -41.92
C LYS A 150 21.29 15.04 -41.72
N ILE A 151 20.84 14.30 -40.72
CA ILE A 151 21.30 12.92 -40.51
C ILE A 151 20.95 12.03 -41.70
N ASN A 152 19.79 12.20 -42.31
CA ASN A 152 19.39 11.41 -43.47
C ASN A 152 20.27 11.72 -44.70
N GLU A 153 20.63 12.99 -44.92
CA GLU A 153 21.60 13.38 -45.96
C GLU A 153 22.96 12.73 -45.73
N LEU A 154 23.48 12.77 -44.50
CA LEU A 154 24.78 12.19 -44.16
C LEU A 154 24.80 10.67 -44.33
N ARG A 155 23.70 9.98 -43.98
CA ARG A 155 23.54 8.54 -44.21
C ARG A 155 23.49 8.19 -45.70
N LYS A 156 22.84 9.01 -46.53
CA LYS A 156 22.81 8.83 -47.99
C LYS A 156 24.19 9.06 -48.62
N ALA A 157 25.00 9.93 -48.03
CA ALA A 157 26.37 10.19 -48.46
C ALA A 157 27.40 9.18 -47.91
N ASP A 158 26.94 8.12 -47.25
CA ASP A 158 27.78 7.09 -46.61
C ASP A 158 28.84 7.66 -45.66
N ALA A 159 28.51 8.77 -44.99
CA ALA A 159 29.41 9.43 -44.05
C ALA A 159 29.52 8.63 -42.74
N LEU A 160 30.73 8.57 -42.17
CA LEU A 160 30.94 8.03 -40.83
C LEU A 160 30.32 8.96 -39.77
N ILE A 161 29.28 8.50 -39.09
CA ILE A 161 28.59 9.26 -38.03
C ILE A 161 28.98 8.67 -36.67
N LEU A 162 29.69 9.46 -35.87
CA LEU A 162 30.03 9.12 -34.50
C LEU A 162 29.11 9.88 -33.54
N PHE A 163 28.44 9.15 -32.65
CA PHE A 163 27.64 9.73 -31.59
C PHE A 163 28.42 9.64 -30.28
N HIS A 164 28.52 10.76 -29.56
CA HIS A 164 29.03 10.81 -28.21
C HIS A 164 27.89 11.25 -27.30
N ASP A 165 27.58 10.48 -26.26
CA ASP A 165 26.60 10.84 -25.25
C ASP A 165 27.32 11.40 -24.01
N GLU A 166 27.20 12.70 -23.80
CA GLU A 166 27.59 13.29 -22.52
C GLU A 166 26.41 13.14 -21.56
N THR A 167 26.60 12.39 -20.47
CA THR A 167 25.63 12.32 -19.38
C THR A 167 26.05 13.27 -18.26
N TRP A 168 25.32 14.36 -18.12
CA TRP A 168 25.49 15.28 -16.99
C TRP A 168 24.86 14.68 -15.74
N VAL A 169 25.67 14.34 -14.73
CA VAL A 169 25.14 13.96 -13.42
C VAL A 169 24.83 15.23 -12.65
N ASN A 170 23.54 15.56 -12.57
CA ASN A 170 23.12 16.72 -11.80
C ASN A 170 23.09 16.35 -10.32
N ILE A 171 23.95 16.98 -9.51
CA ILE A 171 23.93 16.85 -8.05
C ILE A 171 22.55 17.25 -7.47
N ASN A 172 21.78 18.05 -8.20
CA ASN A 172 20.46 18.53 -7.80
C ASN A 172 19.31 17.59 -8.23
N GLU A 173 19.59 16.30 -8.40
CA GLU A 173 18.55 15.32 -8.70
C GLU A 173 17.59 15.14 -7.52
N GLU A 174 16.33 15.55 -7.71
CA GLU A 174 15.26 15.31 -6.72
C GLU A 174 14.65 13.92 -6.88
N LYS A 175 14.04 13.40 -5.79
CA LYS A 175 13.20 12.21 -5.88
C LYS A 175 12.02 12.43 -6.83
N ARG A 176 11.66 11.36 -7.55
CA ARG A 176 10.53 11.34 -8.49
C ARG A 176 9.18 11.53 -7.81
N SER A 177 9.05 11.10 -6.56
CA SER A 177 7.83 11.25 -5.77
C SER A 177 8.20 11.79 -4.39
N ILE A 178 7.42 12.74 -3.90
CA ILE A 178 7.69 13.46 -2.65
C ILE A 178 6.39 13.70 -1.89
N TRP A 179 6.52 13.87 -0.58
CA TRP A 179 5.44 14.38 0.27
C TRP A 179 5.35 15.90 0.11
N VAL A 180 4.14 16.41 -0.01
CA VAL A 180 3.84 17.82 -0.20
C VAL A 180 2.75 18.21 0.78
N ASP A 181 2.99 19.30 1.49
CA ASP A 181 2.05 19.95 2.40
C ASP A 181 0.87 20.57 1.63
N GLU A 182 -0.21 20.93 2.34
CA GLU A 182 -1.38 21.61 1.78
C GLU A 182 -1.03 22.90 1.03
N SER A 183 0.04 23.58 1.46
CA SER A 183 0.60 24.78 0.83
C SER A 183 1.40 24.49 -0.46
N GLY A 184 1.50 23.24 -0.91
CA GLY A 184 2.33 22.86 -2.06
C GLY A 184 3.84 22.79 -1.75
N LYS A 185 4.23 22.93 -0.48
CA LYS A 185 5.63 22.86 -0.03
C LYS A 185 6.02 21.43 0.33
N GLY A 186 7.05 20.92 -0.31
CA GLY A 186 7.55 19.56 -0.06
C GLY A 186 8.88 19.24 -0.74
N ARG A 187 9.38 20.18 -1.55
CA ARG A 187 10.66 20.08 -2.25
C ARG A 187 11.77 20.58 -1.33
N LEU A 188 12.92 19.92 -1.39
CA LEU A 188 14.12 20.43 -0.74
C LEU A 188 14.53 21.75 -1.40
N ARG A 189 14.99 22.71 -0.60
CA ARG A 189 15.61 23.93 -1.13
C ARG A 189 16.90 23.54 -1.85
N LYS A 190 16.97 23.80 -3.15
CA LYS A 190 18.15 23.55 -3.96
C LYS A 190 19.14 24.70 -3.82
N THR A 191 20.42 24.36 -3.68
CA THR A 191 21.52 25.28 -3.96
C THR A 191 21.83 25.19 -5.44
N ASP A 192 21.89 26.32 -6.13
CA ASP A 192 22.24 26.34 -7.56
C ASP A 192 23.70 25.87 -7.72
N GLY A 193 23.87 24.67 -8.29
CA GLY A 193 25.17 24.05 -8.50
C GLY A 193 25.25 23.47 -9.91
N LYS A 194 26.36 23.72 -10.61
CA LYS A 194 26.64 23.09 -11.91
C LYS A 194 26.92 21.59 -11.68
N GLY A 195 26.30 20.73 -12.50
CA GLY A 195 26.47 19.27 -12.41
C GLY A 195 27.90 18.83 -12.70
N ILE A 196 28.21 17.56 -12.39
CA ILE A 196 29.51 16.95 -12.68
C ILE A 196 29.42 16.22 -14.01
N THR A 197 30.43 16.37 -14.88
CA THR A 197 30.52 15.66 -16.15
C THR A 197 30.97 14.22 -15.91
N LEU A 198 30.18 13.25 -16.38
CA LEU A 198 30.57 11.84 -16.42
C LEU A 198 30.70 11.41 -17.88
N ILE A 199 31.88 10.95 -18.27
CA ILE A 199 32.14 10.37 -19.60
C ILE A 199 32.29 8.86 -19.39
N ILE A 200 31.36 8.08 -19.95
CA ILE A 200 31.43 6.62 -19.94
C ILE A 200 32.10 6.19 -21.24
N LEU A 201 33.34 5.73 -21.16
CA LEU A 201 34.02 5.15 -22.31
C LEU A 201 33.66 3.66 -22.40
N PRO A 202 33.14 3.18 -23.54
CA PRO A 202 32.96 1.75 -23.73
C PRO A 202 34.34 1.07 -23.72
N GLU A 203 34.49 0.06 -22.88
CA GLU A 203 35.71 -0.74 -22.79
C GLU A 203 35.94 -1.45 -24.14
N LYS A 204 37.15 -1.33 -24.69
CA LYS A 204 37.51 -2.05 -25.91
C LYS A 204 37.59 -3.52 -25.56
N GLY A 205 36.57 -4.29 -25.94
CA GLY A 205 36.62 -5.74 -25.91
C GLY A 205 37.85 -6.22 -26.68
N VAL A 206 38.72 -6.96 -25.98
CA VAL A 206 39.89 -7.66 -26.50
C VAL A 206 39.45 -8.93 -27.21
#